data_AF-A0A7C6CN38-F1
#
_entry.id   AF-A0A7C6CN38-F1
#
_cell.length_a   1.000
_cell.length_b   1.000
_cell.length_c   1.000
_cell.angle_alpha   90.00
_cell.angle_beta   90.00
_cell.angle_gamma   90.00
#
_symmetry.space_group_name_H-M   'P 1'
#
loop_
_entity.id
_entity.type
_entity.pdbx_description
1 polymer ?
#
loop_
_entity_poly.entity_id
_entity_poly.type
_entity_poly.pdbx_seq_one_letter_code
_entity_poly.pdbx_strand_id
1 'polypeptide(L)'
;MKKGGKIALVGRNGSGKSTLVKLMLRLYDPTEGRITLDGEDIRNISPKKYRSMFGIVFQECRCFRCRSPKMSSCARCVKATRRLLQRR
;
A
#
# COMPACT_ATOMS: atom_id res chain seq x y z
N MET A 1 13.73 -3.60 -6.72
CA MET A 1 13.71 -3.34 -5.26
C MET A 1 14.25 -4.57 -4.55
N LYS A 2 15.22 -4.45 -3.64
CA LYS A 2 15.78 -5.62 -2.95
C LYS A 2 14.80 -6.11 -1.88
N LYS A 3 14.58 -7.41 -1.77
CA LYS A 3 13.75 -8.02 -0.72
C LYS A 3 14.30 -7.61 0.66
N GLY A 4 13.42 -7.10 1.53
CA GLY A 4 13.80 -6.57 2.86
C GLY A 4 14.41 -5.16 2.85
N GLY A 5 14.65 -4.56 1.68
CA GLY A 5 15.13 -3.19 1.55
C GLY A 5 14.02 -2.17 1.83
N LYS A 6 14.38 -1.04 2.43
CA LYS A 6 13.49 0.12 2.60
C LYS A 6 13.81 1.14 1.51
N ILE A 7 12.80 1.61 0.79
CA ILE A 7 12.95 2.63 -0.24
C ILE A 7 12.06 3.80 0.17
N ALA A 8 12.64 5.00 0.16
CA ALA A 8 11.92 6.24 0.41
C ALA A 8 11.75 7.00 -0.92
N LEU A 9 10.54 7.49 -1.17
CA LEU A 9 10.22 8.35 -2.31
C LEU A 9 10.00 9.77 -1.80
N VAL A 10 10.92 10.69 -2.12
CA VAL A 10 10.91 12.08 -1.64
C VAL A 10 10.82 13.03 -2.83
N GLY A 11 10.11 14.14 -2.67
CA GLY A 11 10.01 15.18 -3.70
C GLY A 11 9.02 16.27 -3.29
N ARG A 12 8.85 17.29 -4.13
CA ARG A 12 7.93 18.42 -3.86
C ARG A 12 6.45 18.00 -3.86
N ASN A 13 5.59 18.72 -3.13
CA ASN A 13 4.14 18.48 -3.20
C ASN A 13 3.66 18.60 -4.65
N GLY A 14 2.74 17.72 -5.06
CA GLY A 14 2.26 17.66 -6.45
C GLY A 14 3.17 16.91 -7.44
N SER A 15 4.36 16.45 -7.04
CA SER A 15 5.27 15.71 -7.95
C SER A 15 4.81 14.31 -8.36
N GLY A 16 3.56 13.92 -8.08
CA GLY A 16 3.02 12.61 -8.43
C GLY A 16 3.42 11.44 -7.52
N LYS A 17 4.04 11.66 -6.35
CA LYS A 17 4.40 10.58 -5.41
C LYS A 17 3.21 9.68 -5.04
N SER A 18 2.09 10.30 -4.68
CA SER A 18 0.86 9.58 -4.36
C SER A 18 0.29 8.86 -5.58
N THR A 19 0.48 9.40 -6.78
CA THR A 19 0.09 8.75 -8.05
C THR A 19 0.92 7.49 -8.30
N LEU A 20 2.23 7.55 -8.06
CA LEU A 20 3.11 6.38 -8.17
C LEU A 20 2.70 5.27 -7.20
N VAL A 21 2.40 5.60 -5.95
CA VAL A 21 1.90 4.63 -4.97
C VAL A 21 0.57 4.02 -5.44
N LYS A 22 -0.34 4.82 -6.00
CA LYS A 22 -1.62 4.31 -6.54
C LYS A 22 -1.41 3.34 -7.72
N LEU A 23 -0.45 3.60 -8.60
CA LEU A 23 -0.06 2.69 -9.69
C LEU A 23 0.54 1.39 -9.13
N MET A 24 1.44 1.47 -8.14
CA MET A 24 2.02 0.28 -7.49
C MET A 24 0.98 -0.59 -6.81
N LEU A 25 -0.10 0.00 -6.27
CA LEU A 25 -1.21 -0.72 -5.66
C LEU A 25 -2.24 -1.24 -6.68
N ARG A 26 -1.97 -1.03 -7.98
CA ARG A 26 -2.87 -1.32 -9.08
C ARG A 26 -4.27 -0.73 -8.84
N LEU A 27 -4.32 0.48 -8.30
CA LEU A 27 -5.56 1.29 -8.28
C LEU A 27 -5.80 1.92 -9.66
N TYR A 28 -4.73 2.08 -10.44
CA TYR A 28 -4.75 2.41 -11.86
C TYR A 28 -3.76 1.47 -12.55
N ASP A 29 -4.05 1.12 -13.81
CA ASP A 29 -3.09 0.43 -14.66
C ASP A 29 -2.16 1.47 -15.32
N PRO A 30 -0.86 1.17 -15.48
CA PRO A 30 0.06 2.10 -16.12
C PRO A 30 -0.28 2.24 -17.61
N THR A 31 -0.28 3.47 -18.13
CA THR A 31 -0.52 3.77 -19.54
C THR A 31 0.57 3.17 -20.43
N GLU A 32 1.82 3.23 -19.99
CA GLU A 32 2.97 2.69 -20.69
C GLU A 32 3.92 1.97 -19.73
N GLY A 33 4.68 1.02 -20.25
CA GLY A 33 5.60 0.19 -19.47
C GLY A 33 4.91 -0.96 -18.73
N ARG A 34 5.64 -1.57 -17.80
CA ARG A 34 5.17 -2.68 -16.97
C ARG A 34 5.73 -2.59 -15.56
N ILE A 35 4.96 -3.07 -14.59
CA ILE A 35 5.39 -3.23 -13.19
C ILE A 35 5.41 -4.73 -12.93
N THR A 36 6.55 -5.25 -12.47
CA THR A 36 6.70 -6.66 -12.16
C THR A 36 6.91 -6.87 -10.66
N LEU A 37 6.31 -7.94 -10.14
CA LEU A 37 6.55 -8.47 -8.81
C LEU A 37 7.24 -9.82 -8.98
N ASP A 38 8.48 -9.95 -8.49
CA ASP A 38 9.30 -11.16 -8.62
C ASP A 38 9.41 -11.69 -10.07
N GLY A 39 9.35 -10.80 -11.06
CA GLY A 39 9.43 -11.12 -12.49
C GLY A 39 8.07 -11.34 -13.17
N GLU A 40 6.98 -11.49 -12.43
CA GLU A 40 5.62 -11.59 -12.97
C GLU A 40 4.99 -10.21 -13.12
N ASP A 41 4.36 -9.92 -14.26
CA ASP A 41 3.62 -8.66 -14.44
C ASP A 41 2.43 -8.62 -13.47
N ILE A 42 2.29 -7.49 -12.74
CA ILE A 42 1.18 -7.29 -11.81
C ILE A 42 -0.19 -7.40 -12.48
N ARG A 43 -0.27 -7.23 -13.80
CA ARG A 43 -1.50 -7.36 -14.60
C ARG A 43 -2.02 -8.80 -14.63
N ASN A 44 -1.14 -9.79 -14.53
CA ASN A 44 -1.47 -11.23 -14.57
C ASN A 44 -2.01 -11.75 -13.22
N ILE A 45 -1.75 -11.03 -12.13
CA ILE A 45 -2.22 -11.39 -10.80
C ILE A 45 -3.64 -10.86 -10.60
N SER A 46 -4.53 -11.56 -9.90
CA SER A 46 -5.85 -11.00 -9.60
C SER A 46 -5.74 -9.77 -8.68
N PRO A 47 -6.44 -8.65 -8.96
CA PRO A 47 -6.32 -7.43 -8.16
C PRO A 47 -6.61 -7.63 -6.66
N LYS A 48 -7.53 -8.54 -6.33
CA LYS A 48 -7.87 -8.88 -4.94
C LYS A 48 -6.70 -9.56 -4.22
N LYS A 49 -6.05 -10.54 -4.87
CA LYS A 49 -4.87 -11.23 -4.32
C LYS A 49 -3.69 -10.27 -4.22
N TYR A 50 -3.46 -9.48 -5.26
CA TYR A 50 -2.39 -8.49 -5.30
C TYR A 50 -2.48 -7.49 -4.15
N ARG A 51 -3.65 -6.84 -3.98
CA ARG A 51 -3.86 -5.86 -2.91
C ARG A 51 -3.80 -6.45 -1.50
N SER A 52 -4.07 -7.74 -1.33
CA SER A 52 -3.98 -8.42 -0.03
C SER A 52 -2.54 -8.55 0.48
N MET A 53 -1.54 -8.43 -0.41
CA MET A 53 -0.12 -8.46 -0.06
C MET A 53 0.41 -7.12 0.48
N PHE A 54 -0.33 -6.02 0.31
CA PHE A 54 0.12 -4.68 0.71
C PHE A 54 -0.54 -4.22 2.00
N GLY A 55 0.29 -3.70 2.90
CA GLY A 55 -0.13 -2.88 4.03
C GLY A 55 0.07 -1.41 3.72
N ILE A 56 -1.00 -0.63 3.62
CA ILE A 56 -0.93 0.79 3.25
C ILE A 56 -1.39 1.66 4.41
N VAL A 57 -0.66 2.74 4.65
CA VAL A 57 -1.06 3.82 5.54
C VAL A 57 -1.18 5.09 4.69
N PHE A 58 -2.38 5.68 4.67
CA PHE A 58 -2.62 6.92 3.93
C PHE A 58 -2.31 8.15 4.80
N GLN A 59 -1.88 9.25 4.16
CA GLN A 59 -1.58 10.52 4.85
C GLN A 59 -2.80 11.09 5.59
N GLU A 60 -4.01 10.93 5.04
CA GLU A 60 -5.26 11.25 5.73
C GLU A 60 -6.01 9.97 6.12
N CYS A 61 -5.75 9.47 7.33
CA CYS A 61 -6.62 8.47 7.95
C CYS A 61 -7.81 9.18 8.60
N ARG A 62 -8.88 9.44 7.84
CA ARG A 62 -10.13 9.96 8.42
C ARG A 62 -10.82 8.83 9.18
N CYS A 63 -10.56 8.76 10.48
CA CYS A 63 -11.28 7.88 11.39
C CYS A 63 -12.72 8.42 11.51
N PHE A 64 -13.66 7.80 10.81
CA PHE A 64 -15.08 8.16 10.95
C PHE A 64 -15.48 7.87 12.39
N ARG A 65 -15.97 8.90 13.11
CA ARG A 65 -16.29 8.84 14.53
C ARG A 65 -17.47 7.87 14.72
N CYS A 66 -17.16 6.60 14.98
CA CYS A 66 -18.14 5.54 15.18
C CYS A 66 -18.64 5.60 16.64
N ARG A 67 -19.89 6.03 16.85
CA ARG A 67 -20.50 6.20 18.18
C ARG A 67 -21.09 4.88 18.70
N SER A 68 -20.32 3.80 18.69
CA SER A 68 -20.76 2.52 19.27
C SER A 68 -19.60 1.81 19.98
N PRO A 69 -19.77 1.33 21.24
CA PRO A 69 -18.67 0.80 22.06
C PRO A 69 -18.12 -0.57 21.61
N LYS A 70 -18.66 -1.16 20.54
CA LYS A 70 -18.28 -2.50 20.06
C LYS A 70 -17.84 -2.45 18.60
N MET A 71 -16.68 -1.86 18.35
CA MET A 71 -15.96 -2.13 17.10
C MET A 71 -14.45 -1.92 17.27
N SER A 72 -13.74 -2.99 17.60
CA SER A 72 -12.27 -3.09 17.69
C SER A 72 -11.57 -3.08 16.32
N SER A 73 -12.15 -2.45 15.30
CA SER A 73 -11.74 -2.62 13.90
C SER A 73 -11.14 -1.40 13.22
N CYS A 74 -10.48 -0.50 13.98
CA CYS A 74 -9.36 0.28 13.42
C CYS A 74 -8.10 -0.61 13.19
N ALA A 75 -8.17 -1.89 13.57
CA ALA A 75 -7.02 -2.78 13.61
C ALA A 75 -6.43 -3.14 12.23
N ARG A 76 -7.12 -2.91 11.11
CA ARG A 76 -6.53 -3.22 9.79
C ARG A 76 -5.47 -2.20 9.38
N CYS A 77 -5.59 -0.95 9.82
CA CYS A 77 -4.63 0.10 9.53
C CYS A 77 -3.31 -0.05 10.32
N VAL A 78 -3.37 -0.63 11.53
CA VAL A 78 -2.18 -0.79 12.41
C VAL A 78 -1.58 -2.20 12.37
N LYS A 79 -2.37 -3.27 12.12
CA LYS A 79 -1.82 -4.64 12.07
C LYS A 79 -0.83 -4.86 10.92
N ALA A 80 -0.94 -4.10 9.83
CA ALA A 80 -0.01 -4.15 8.72
C ALA A 80 1.40 -3.65 9.11
N THR A 81 1.48 -2.60 9.92
CA THR A 81 2.76 -1.97 10.30
C THR A 81 3.45 -2.69 11.47
N ARG A 82 2.68 -3.31 12.38
CA ARG A 82 3.24 -3.95 13.59
C ARG A 82 3.97 -5.27 13.31
N ARG A 83 3.60 -6.02 12.26
CA ARG A 83 4.30 -7.27 11.88
C ARG A 83 5.64 -7.06 11.18
N LEU A 84 5.89 -5.88 10.59
CA LEU A 84 7.15 -5.57 9.91
C LEU A 84 8.20 -4.92 10.81
N LEU A 85 7.81 -4.38 11.97
CA LEU A 85 8.73 -3.74 12.94
C LEU A 85 9.17 -4.65 14.11
N GLN A 86 8.58 -5.84 14.27
CA GLN A 86 8.88 -6.76 15.38
C GLN A 86 9.66 -8.03 14.99
N ARG A 87 10.06 -8.18 13.72
CA ARG A 87 11.05 -9.20 13.32
C ARG A 87 12.42 -8.53 13.20
N ARG A 88 13.02 -8.26 14.35
CA ARG A 88 14.48 -8.29 14.50
C ARG A 88 14.88 -9.73 14.77
#